data_AF-A0A0F9LWD3-F1
#
_entry.id   AF-A0A0F9LWD3-F1
#
_cell.length_a   1.000
_cell.length_b   1.000
_cell.length_c   1.000
_cell.angle_alpha   90.00
_cell.angle_beta   90.00
_cell.angle_gamma   90.00
#
_symmetry.space_group_name_H-M   'P 1'
#
loop_
_entity.id
_entity.type
_entity.pdbx_description
1 polymer ?
#
loop_
_entity_poly.entity_id
_entity_poly.type
_entity_poly.pdbx_seq_one_letter_code
_entity_poly.pdbx_strand_id
1 'polypeptide(L)'
;TTTKLEKWVEILDNTTIDLVSGDVDSRRFEGLIDLSSRKCRLIQGSRGVEGGLKLYDVVLQFWMGRTEKIQSLGGWDDDFKTQDHKIFFAMHLGKLKIAHSHDVFVHHNRLMPKGYVNFRHGNSQSKFLKLMMDKLDVDTIEEFGVVTARR
;
A
#
# COMPACT_ATOMS: atom_id res chain seq x y z
N THR A 1 -11.14 -21.30 5.20
CA THR A 1 -11.36 -20.73 3.86
C THR A 1 -10.05 -20.79 3.12
N THR A 2 -9.99 -21.39 1.95
CA THR A 2 -8.78 -21.38 1.12
C THR A 2 -8.74 -20.08 0.34
N THR A 3 -7.66 -19.31 0.46
CA THR A 3 -7.43 -18.10 -0.34
C THR A 3 -7.34 -18.46 -1.82
N LYS A 4 -8.12 -17.79 -2.68
CA LYS A 4 -8.23 -18.07 -4.11
C LYS A 4 -7.48 -17.04 -4.96
N LEU A 5 -6.14 -17.10 -4.96
CA LEU A 5 -5.31 -16.13 -5.69
C LEU A 5 -5.56 -16.14 -7.20
N GLU A 6 -6.10 -17.22 -7.76
CA GLU A 6 -6.53 -17.32 -9.15
C GLU A 6 -7.56 -16.25 -9.53
N LYS A 7 -8.36 -15.75 -8.57
CA LYS A 7 -9.31 -14.65 -8.82
C LYS A 7 -8.61 -13.33 -9.12
N TRP A 8 -7.44 -13.08 -8.53
CA TRP A 8 -6.64 -11.91 -8.88
C TRP A 8 -6.04 -12.04 -10.29
N VAL A 9 -5.63 -13.25 -10.69
CA VAL A 9 -5.16 -13.51 -12.06
C VAL A 9 -6.27 -13.23 -13.06
N GLU A 10 -7.48 -13.76 -12.82
CA GLU A 10 -8.65 -13.49 -13.67
C GLU A 10 -8.91 -11.97 -13.83
N ILE A 11 -8.83 -11.20 -12.75
CA ILE A 11 -9.02 -9.74 -12.79
C ILE A 11 -7.92 -9.08 -13.63
N LEU A 12 -6.65 -9.43 -13.39
CA LEU A 12 -5.54 -8.84 -14.11
C LEU A 12 -5.61 -9.21 -15.60
N ASP A 13 -5.89 -10.46 -15.98
CA ASP A 13 -5.92 -10.87 -17.39
C ASP A 13 -7.04 -10.21 -18.20
N ASN A 14 -8.14 -9.82 -17.54
CA ASN A 14 -9.34 -9.29 -18.21
C ASN A 14 -9.55 -7.78 -18.04
N THR A 15 -8.62 -7.07 -17.40
CA THR A 15 -8.72 -5.62 -17.18
C THR A 15 -7.39 -4.91 -17.45
N THR A 16 -7.42 -3.58 -17.45
CA THR A 16 -6.20 -2.76 -17.52
C THR A 16 -5.68 -2.38 -16.12
N ILE A 17 -6.18 -3.06 -15.08
CA ILE A 17 -5.68 -2.93 -13.72
C ILE A 17 -4.24 -3.43 -13.67
N ASP A 18 -3.38 -2.67 -12.99
CA ASP A 18 -1.96 -2.98 -12.80
C ASP A 18 -1.73 -3.79 -11.52
N LEU A 19 -2.55 -3.54 -10.50
CA LEU A 19 -2.45 -4.07 -9.15
C LEU A 19 -3.82 -4.39 -8.57
N VAL A 20 -3.98 -5.56 -7.99
CA VAL A 20 -5.20 -5.97 -7.28
C VAL A 20 -4.86 -6.48 -5.88
N SER A 21 -5.62 -6.06 -4.89
CA SER A 21 -5.54 -6.54 -3.51
C SER A 21 -6.84 -7.22 -3.08
N GLY A 22 -6.88 -7.70 -1.84
CA GLY A 22 -8.07 -8.28 -1.24
C GLY A 22 -8.12 -8.10 0.26
N ASP A 23 -9.14 -8.68 0.88
CA ASP A 23 -9.45 -8.48 2.29
C ASP A 23 -8.40 -9.09 3.20
N VAL A 24 -8.01 -8.37 4.25
CA VAL A 24 -7.05 -8.85 5.27
C VAL A 24 -7.67 -8.70 6.65
N ASP A 25 -8.01 -9.81 7.30
CA ASP A 25 -8.62 -9.83 8.64
C ASP A 25 -9.82 -8.87 8.80
N SER A 26 -10.62 -8.67 7.74
CA SER A 26 -11.74 -7.71 7.69
C SER A 26 -11.35 -6.24 7.90
N ARG A 27 -10.09 -5.87 7.64
CA ARG A 27 -9.60 -4.49 7.68
C ARG A 27 -9.46 -3.92 6.28
N ARG A 28 -9.76 -2.63 6.17
CA ARG A 28 -9.60 -1.86 4.93
C ARG A 28 -8.22 -1.24 4.91
N PHE A 29 -7.44 -1.59 3.89
CA PHE A 29 -6.06 -1.14 3.68
C PHE A 29 -5.90 -0.36 2.37
N GLU A 30 -7.02 -0.10 1.70
CA GLU A 30 -7.14 0.64 0.47
C GLU A 30 -7.60 2.07 0.71
N GLY A 31 -7.18 3.00 -0.16
CA GLY A 31 -7.56 4.40 -0.02
C GLY A 31 -7.00 5.30 -1.13
N LEU A 32 -7.10 6.60 -0.90
CA LEU A 32 -6.53 7.63 -1.75
C LEU A 32 -5.31 8.26 -1.08
N ILE A 33 -4.38 8.73 -1.91
CA ILE A 33 -3.23 9.51 -1.45
C ILE A 33 -3.49 10.97 -1.80
N ASP A 34 -3.35 11.83 -0.80
CA ASP A 34 -3.26 13.26 -0.98
C ASP A 34 -1.84 13.73 -0.65
N LEU A 35 -1.12 14.12 -1.70
CA LEU A 35 0.19 14.76 -1.64
C LEU A 35 0.02 16.25 -1.91
N SER A 36 -0.20 17.03 -0.86
CA SER A 36 -0.41 18.47 -0.96
C SER A 36 0.22 19.20 0.22
N SER A 37 0.65 20.45 0.00
CA SER A 37 1.15 21.34 1.06
C SER A 37 2.24 20.72 1.94
N ARG A 38 3.17 19.96 1.34
CA ARG A 38 4.21 19.19 2.05
C ARG A 38 3.66 18.18 3.07
N LYS A 39 2.49 17.60 2.78
CA LYS A 39 1.88 16.52 3.55
C LYS A 39 1.59 15.34 2.65
N CYS A 40 1.77 14.13 3.18
CA CYS A 40 1.30 12.89 2.57
C CYS A 40 0.19 12.31 3.44
N ARG A 41 -1.05 12.27 2.94
CA ARG A 41 -2.21 11.78 3.69
C ARG A 41 -2.82 10.57 3.00
N LEU A 42 -3.07 9.52 3.76
CA LEU A 42 -3.88 8.37 3.34
C LEU A 42 -5.31 8.60 3.83
N ILE A 43 -6.22 8.80 2.87
CA ILE A 43 -7.64 9.09 3.14
C ILE A 43 -8.52 7.98 2.58
N GLN A 44 -9.68 7.77 3.20
CA GLN A 44 -10.67 6.83 2.71
C GLN A 44 -11.39 7.40 1.47
N GLY A 45 -11.54 6.59 0.42
CA GLY A 45 -12.18 7.00 -0.83
C GLY A 45 -11.82 6.09 -2.01
N SER A 46 -12.32 6.41 -3.20
CA SER A 46 -12.01 5.72 -4.47
C SER A 46 -12.02 6.70 -5.66
N ARG A 47 -11.27 6.42 -6.73
CA ARG A 47 -11.12 7.26 -7.95
C ARG A 47 -12.06 6.89 -9.09
N GLY A 48 -12.88 5.86 -8.95
CA GLY A 48 -13.75 5.37 -10.02
C GLY A 48 -13.95 3.86 -9.93
N VAL A 49 -14.38 3.26 -11.05
CA VAL A 49 -14.67 1.82 -11.16
C VAL A 49 -14.16 1.30 -12.51
N GLU A 50 -13.55 0.11 -12.52
CA GLU A 50 -13.23 -0.67 -13.72
C GLU A 50 -13.54 -2.15 -13.48
N GLY A 51 -14.19 -2.81 -14.44
CA GLY A 51 -14.55 -4.22 -14.30
C GLY A 51 -15.42 -4.51 -13.07
N GLY A 52 -16.21 -3.53 -12.60
CA GLY A 52 -16.99 -3.62 -11.37
C GLY A 52 -16.21 -3.40 -10.08
N LEU A 53 -14.89 -3.18 -10.14
CA LEU A 53 -14.02 -2.95 -8.99
C LEU A 53 -13.72 -1.46 -8.81
N LYS A 54 -13.78 -0.98 -7.57
CA LYS A 54 -13.37 0.39 -7.24
C LYS A 54 -11.86 0.55 -7.41
N LEU A 55 -11.47 1.74 -7.87
CA LEU A 55 -10.07 2.13 -8.06
C LEU A 55 -9.55 2.99 -6.91
N TYR A 56 -8.27 2.80 -6.57
CA TYR A 56 -7.61 3.41 -5.42
C TYR A 56 -6.23 3.95 -5.80
N ASP A 57 -5.63 4.75 -4.92
CA ASP A 57 -4.24 5.20 -5.08
C ASP A 57 -3.26 4.30 -4.28
N VAL A 58 -3.76 3.55 -3.29
CA VAL A 58 -2.95 2.71 -2.39
C VAL A 58 -3.69 1.47 -1.93
N VAL A 59 -2.95 0.35 -1.79
CA VAL A 59 -3.39 -0.91 -1.14
C VAL A 59 -2.24 -1.44 -0.26
N LEU A 60 -2.29 -1.21 1.05
CA LEU A 60 -1.11 -1.38 1.93
C LEU A 60 -0.70 -2.83 2.21
N GLN A 61 -1.57 -3.80 1.95
CA GLN A 61 -1.35 -5.20 2.30
C GLN A 61 -1.72 -6.12 1.14
N PHE A 62 -0.93 -7.19 0.99
CA PHE A 62 -1.11 -8.32 0.07
C PHE A 62 -1.79 -7.96 -1.26
N TRP A 63 -0.98 -7.78 -2.29
CA TRP A 63 -1.45 -7.50 -3.64
C TRP A 63 -0.73 -8.37 -4.66
N MET A 64 -1.38 -8.55 -5.81
CA MET A 64 -0.78 -9.10 -7.02
C MET A 64 -0.69 -7.99 -8.05
N GLY A 65 0.47 -7.89 -8.70
CA GLY A 65 0.75 -6.86 -9.69
C GLY A 65 1.41 -7.43 -10.92
N ARG A 66 1.24 -6.74 -12.04
CA ARG A 66 1.93 -7.07 -13.29
C ARG A 66 3.42 -6.79 -13.15
N THR A 67 4.26 -7.84 -13.21
CA THR A 67 5.72 -7.72 -13.03
C THR A 67 6.33 -6.65 -13.95
N GLU A 68 6.00 -6.67 -15.24
CA GLU A 68 6.52 -5.72 -16.23
C GLU A 68 6.14 -4.27 -15.89
N LYS A 69 4.92 -4.06 -15.38
CA LYS A 69 4.47 -2.74 -14.95
C LYS A 69 5.31 -2.25 -13.78
N ILE A 70 5.51 -3.06 -12.75
CA ILE A 70 6.30 -2.64 -11.58
C ILE A 70 7.76 -2.39 -11.96
N GLN A 71 8.34 -3.22 -12.83
CA GLN A 71 9.69 -3.02 -13.36
C GLN A 71 9.81 -1.73 -14.19
N SER A 72 8.78 -1.40 -14.99
CA SER A 72 8.75 -0.16 -15.79
C SER A 72 8.78 1.12 -14.94
N LEU A 73 8.41 1.01 -13.66
CA LEU A 73 8.44 2.11 -12.70
C LEU A 73 9.78 2.22 -11.96
N GLY A 74 10.75 1.36 -12.28
CA GLY A 74 12.04 1.29 -11.59
C GLY A 74 12.11 0.21 -10.51
N GLY A 75 11.06 -0.60 -10.34
CA GLY A 75 11.02 -1.67 -9.36
C GLY A 75 10.89 -1.17 -7.91
N TRP A 76 11.46 -1.94 -6.99
CA TRP A 76 11.43 -1.64 -5.56
C TRP A 76 12.65 -0.82 -5.19
N ASP A 77 12.43 0.13 -4.30
CA ASP A 77 13.52 0.93 -3.78
C ASP A 77 14.30 0.15 -2.71
N ASP A 78 15.60 -0.02 -2.94
CA ASP A 78 16.49 -0.76 -2.04
C ASP A 78 16.50 -0.18 -0.62
N ASP A 79 16.31 1.13 -0.49
CA ASP A 79 16.23 1.83 0.80
C ASP A 79 14.96 1.47 1.59
N PHE A 80 13.92 0.99 0.92
CA PHE A 80 12.60 0.76 1.50
C PHE A 80 12.15 -0.70 1.46
N LYS A 81 12.93 -1.63 0.89
CA LYS A 81 12.59 -3.07 0.72
C LYS A 81 11.85 -3.77 1.88
N THR A 82 12.13 -3.39 3.13
CA THR A 82 11.50 -4.01 4.33
C THR A 82 10.22 -3.33 4.80
N GLN A 83 9.93 -2.11 4.34
CA GLN A 83 8.80 -1.29 4.79
C GLN A 83 8.15 -0.44 3.66
N ASP A 84 8.40 -0.75 2.39
CA ASP A 84 8.01 0.03 1.19
C ASP A 84 6.49 0.22 0.98
N HIS A 85 5.67 -0.42 1.80
CA HIS A 85 4.21 -0.55 1.62
C HIS A 85 3.45 0.77 1.44
N LYS A 86 4.00 1.92 1.82
CA LYS A 86 3.39 3.25 1.64
C LYS A 86 4.07 4.09 0.57
N ILE A 87 5.38 4.23 0.68
CA ILE A 87 6.15 5.14 -0.16
C ILE A 87 6.14 4.70 -1.62
N PHE A 88 6.13 3.40 -1.90
CA PHE A 88 5.97 2.87 -3.25
C PHE A 88 4.77 3.51 -3.96
N PHE A 89 3.60 3.51 -3.34
CA PHE A 89 2.39 4.07 -3.94
C PHE A 89 2.46 5.60 -4.07
N ALA A 90 3.00 6.29 -3.07
CA ALA A 90 3.16 7.74 -3.11
C ALA A 90 4.11 8.20 -4.22
N MET A 91 5.24 7.52 -4.42
CA MET A 91 6.22 7.82 -5.49
C MET A 91 5.67 7.56 -6.90
N HIS A 92 4.69 6.66 -7.00
CA HIS A 92 4.08 6.24 -8.27
C HIS A 92 2.63 6.69 -8.40
N LEU A 93 2.22 7.73 -7.64
CA LEU A 93 0.87 8.26 -7.67
C LEU A 93 0.46 8.63 -9.11
N GLY A 94 -0.69 8.14 -9.53
CA GLY A 94 -1.23 8.35 -10.88
C GLY A 94 -0.57 7.52 -11.99
N LYS A 95 0.43 6.69 -11.69
CA LYS A 95 1.11 5.82 -12.68
C LYS A 95 0.61 4.38 -12.69
N LEU A 96 -0.14 3.99 -11.66
CA LEU A 96 -0.68 2.65 -11.45
C LEU A 96 -2.21 2.72 -11.38
N LYS A 97 -2.86 1.76 -12.04
CA LYS A 97 -4.28 1.49 -11.85
C LYS A 97 -4.44 0.39 -10.80
N ILE A 98 -4.96 0.75 -9.64
CA ILE A 98 -4.99 -0.12 -8.47
C ILE A 98 -6.45 -0.41 -8.09
N ALA A 99 -6.75 -1.68 -7.84
CA ALA A 99 -8.07 -2.13 -7.41
C ALA A 99 -8.02 -2.99 -6.15
N HIS A 100 -9.18 -3.20 -5.56
CA HIS A 100 -9.39 -4.09 -4.43
C HIS A 100 -10.60 -4.99 -4.72
N SER A 101 -10.46 -6.30 -4.50
CA SER A 101 -11.52 -7.29 -4.67
C SER A 101 -11.80 -8.03 -3.35
N HIS A 102 -13.08 -8.11 -3.00
CA HIS A 102 -13.57 -8.87 -1.85
C HIS A 102 -13.62 -10.40 -2.09
N ASP A 103 -13.29 -10.86 -3.29
CA ASP A 103 -13.32 -12.29 -3.63
C ASP A 103 -12.13 -13.06 -3.04
N VAL A 104 -11.08 -12.35 -2.64
CA VAL A 104 -9.86 -12.93 -2.08
C VAL A 104 -9.67 -12.41 -0.67
N PHE A 105 -9.59 -13.34 0.27
CA PHE A 105 -9.34 -13.07 1.68
C PHE A 105 -8.02 -13.69 2.11
N VAL A 106 -7.16 -12.89 2.75
CA VAL A 106 -5.87 -13.30 3.32
C VAL A 106 -5.94 -13.19 4.84
N HIS A 107 -5.76 -14.31 5.54
CA HIS A 107 -5.67 -14.32 7.00
C HIS A 107 -4.26 -13.96 7.46
N HIS A 108 -4.13 -13.00 8.38
CA HIS A 108 -2.83 -12.67 8.96
C HIS A 108 -2.54 -13.57 10.17
N ASN A 109 -1.79 -14.66 9.98
CA ASN A 109 -1.35 -15.50 11.10
C ASN A 109 -0.17 -14.84 11.85
N ARG A 110 -0.46 -13.86 12.71
CA ARG A 110 0.55 -13.05 13.39
C ARG A 110 1.14 -13.77 14.60
N LEU A 111 2.44 -14.06 14.57
CA LEU A 111 3.20 -14.43 15.76
C LEU A 111 3.71 -13.16 16.48
N MET A 112 3.42 -13.04 17.78
CA MET A 112 3.81 -11.87 18.59
C MET A 112 4.62 -12.31 19.82
N PRO A 113 5.88 -12.75 19.65
CA PRO A 113 6.72 -13.12 20.78
C PRO A 113 7.04 -11.90 21.66
N LYS A 114 7.36 -12.16 22.93
CA LYS A 114 7.71 -11.10 23.89
C LYS A 114 8.86 -10.25 23.35
N GLY A 115 8.72 -8.93 23.41
CA GLY A 115 9.73 -7.98 22.91
C GLY A 115 9.67 -7.64 21.42
N TYR A 116 8.87 -8.35 20.62
CA TYR A 116 8.70 -8.05 19.17
C TYR A 116 8.25 -6.61 18.90
N VAL A 117 7.38 -6.07 19.75
CA VAL A 117 6.89 -4.68 19.62
C VAL A 117 8.03 -3.66 19.71
N ASN A 118 9.07 -3.92 20.52
CA ASN A 118 10.22 -3.03 20.65
C ASN A 118 11.07 -3.02 19.38
N PHE A 119 11.20 -4.15 18.70
CA PHE A 119 11.85 -4.21 17.39
C PHE A 119 11.01 -3.55 16.29
N ARG A 120 9.68 -3.73 16.34
CA ARG A 120 8.75 -3.19 15.35
C ARG A 120 8.60 -1.67 15.41
N HIS A 121 8.48 -1.10 16.60
CA HIS A 121 8.23 0.32 16.82
C HIS A 121 9.45 1.09 17.36
N GLY A 122 10.62 0.45 17.40
CA GLY A 122 11.87 1.07 17.81
C GLY A 122 12.47 1.97 16.72
N ASN A 123 13.79 2.14 16.75
CA ASN A 123 14.54 3.05 15.88
C ASN A 123 14.39 2.80 14.37
N SER A 124 13.96 1.60 13.97
CA SER A 124 13.75 1.22 12.57
C SER A 124 12.57 1.97 11.94
N GLN A 125 11.46 2.11 12.67
CA GLN A 125 10.26 2.79 12.17
C GLN A 125 10.48 4.30 12.05
N SER A 126 11.13 4.92 13.04
CA SER A 126 11.43 6.36 13.00
C SER A 126 12.42 6.71 11.90
N LYS A 127 13.46 5.89 11.68
CA LYS A 127 14.40 6.06 10.56
C LYS A 127 13.69 5.96 9.21
N PHE A 128 12.80 4.98 9.06
CA PHE A 128 12.02 4.78 7.84
C PHE A 128 11.11 5.98 7.54
N LEU A 129 10.36 6.47 8.54
CA LEU A 129 9.46 7.60 8.37
C LEU A 129 10.22 8.87 7.98
N LYS A 130 11.39 9.11 8.59
CA LYS A 130 12.25 10.24 8.20
C LYS A 130 12.71 10.11 6.74
N LEU A 131 13.21 8.94 6.34
CA LEU A 131 13.65 8.70 4.97
C LEU A 131 12.50 8.87 3.96
N MET A 132 11.29 8.42 4.32
CA MET A 132 10.09 8.62 3.50
C MET A 132 9.71 10.09 3.36
N MET A 133 9.76 10.85 4.47
CA MET A 133 9.52 12.30 4.44
C MET A 133 10.55 13.04 3.57
N ASP A 134 11.82 12.67 3.69
CA ASP A 134 12.91 13.24 2.89
C ASP A 134 12.72 12.95 1.39
N LYS A 135 12.36 11.70 1.05
CA LYS A 135 12.19 11.28 -0.34
C LYS A 135 10.93 11.85 -1.01
N LEU A 136 9.83 11.99 -0.27
CA LEU A 136 8.60 12.60 -0.75
C LEU A 136 8.60 14.14 -0.65
N ASP A 137 9.63 14.72 -0.05
CA ASP A 137 9.73 16.15 0.25
C ASP A 137 8.55 16.71 1.08
N VAL A 138 8.11 15.93 2.07
CA VAL A 138 6.99 16.26 2.98
C VAL A 138 7.46 16.46 4.41
N ASP A 139 6.72 17.23 5.19
CA ASP A 139 6.95 17.49 6.61
C ASP A 139 6.08 16.60 7.51
N THR A 140 4.96 16.09 6.99
CA THR A 140 4.04 15.23 7.74
C THR A 140 3.51 14.07 6.92
N ILE A 141 3.36 12.91 7.58
CA ILE A 141 2.64 11.74 7.07
C ILE A 141 1.43 11.51 7.96
N GLU A 142 0.24 11.41 7.37
CA GLU A 142 -1.02 11.12 8.05
C GLU A 142 -1.62 9.82 7.54
N GLU A 143 -1.83 8.86 8.43
CA GLU A 143 -2.38 7.55 8.10
C GLU A 143 -3.68 7.33 8.86
N PHE A 144 -4.81 7.39 8.14
CA PHE A 144 -6.14 7.14 8.70
C PHE A 144 -6.39 7.93 10.01
N GLY A 145 -5.98 9.19 10.05
CA GLY A 145 -6.12 10.11 11.19
C GLY A 145 -4.95 10.11 12.18
N VAL A 146 -3.93 9.28 11.99
CA VAL A 146 -2.70 9.29 12.81
C VAL A 146 -1.63 10.13 12.13
N VAL A 147 -1.28 11.26 12.73
CA VAL A 147 -0.27 12.19 12.18
C VAL A 147 1.11 11.92 12.77
N THR A 148 2.11 11.79 11.90
CA THR A 148 3.53 11.85 12.24
C THR A 148 4.15 13.07 11.59
N ALA A 149 4.84 13.90 12.38
CA ALA A 149 5.57 15.06 11.90
C ALA A 149 7.08 14.83 11.96
N ARG A 150 7.80 15.48 11.04
CA ARG A 150 9.26 15.60 11.08
C ARG A 150 9.65 16.29 12.40
N ARG A 151 10.51 15.63 13.18
CA ARG A 151 11.12 16.19 14.39
C ARG A 151 12.45 16.84 14.05
#